data_AF-K7LKB1-F1
#
_entry.id   AF-K7LKB1-F1
#
_cell.length_a   1.000
_cell.length_b   1.000
_cell.length_c   1.000
_cell.angle_alpha   90.00
_cell.angle_beta   90.00
_cell.angle_gamma   90.00
#
_symmetry.space_group_name_H-M   'P 1'
#
loop_
_entity.id
_entity.type
_entity.pdbx_description
1 polymer ?
#
loop_
_entity_poly.entity_id
_entity_poly.type
_entity_poly.pdbx_seq_one_letter_code
_entity_poly.pdbx_strand_id
1 'polypeptide(L)'
;MRKASILSIKWCSLTSIQPSGTPAILTVNDFGPGRDGGDPSECDGNYHPLPQRVVALSTGWYNGGSRCGKMVRITARNGRTAVAKVVDECDSTQGCDQDHANQSPCKTNIVDASENVRVA
;
A
#
# COMPACT_ATOMS: atom_id res chain seq x y z
N MET A 1 -14.13 2.46 -1.72
CA MET A 1 -13.11 2.82 -0.69
C MET A 1 -13.70 2.83 0.71
N ARG A 2 -13.28 1.92 1.60
CA ARG A 2 -13.73 1.85 3.01
C ARG A 2 -12.72 2.56 3.93
N LYS A 3 -13.15 3.60 4.66
CA LYS A 3 -12.49 4.32 5.78
C LYS A 3 -10.96 4.47 5.72
N ALA A 4 -10.53 5.67 5.37
CA ALA A 4 -9.18 6.19 5.60
C ALA A 4 -8.85 6.25 7.10
N SER A 5 -7.69 5.71 7.50
CA SER A 5 -7.09 5.98 8.81
C SER A 5 -5.77 6.69 8.62
N ILE A 6 -5.47 7.70 9.46
CA ILE A 6 -4.17 8.36 9.44
C ILE A 6 -3.19 7.50 10.23
N LEU A 7 -2.08 7.11 9.61
CA LEU A 7 -1.06 6.25 10.19
C LEU A 7 0.34 6.83 9.96
N SER A 8 1.32 6.17 10.55
CA SER A 8 2.73 6.35 10.20
C SER A 8 3.25 5.08 9.54
N ILE A 9 3.93 5.23 8.40
CA ILE A 9 4.67 4.14 7.75
C ILE A 9 6.15 4.24 8.12
N LYS A 10 6.76 3.08 8.40
CA LYS A 10 8.20 2.93 8.63
C LYS A 10 8.71 1.73 7.84
N TRP A 11 9.88 1.87 7.23
CA TRP A 11 10.56 0.75 6.59
C TRP A 11 11.13 -0.20 7.64
N CYS A 12 10.99 -1.51 7.43
CA CYS A 12 11.73 -2.50 8.20
C CYS A 12 13.17 -2.56 7.67
N SER A 13 14.03 -1.65 8.12
CA SER A 13 15.48 -1.71 7.89
C SER A 13 16.21 -1.98 9.20
N LEU A 14 17.38 -2.60 9.11
CA LEU A 14 18.27 -2.85 10.26
C LEU A 14 18.90 -1.55 10.79
N THR A 15 18.92 -0.49 9.99
CA THR A 15 19.56 0.79 10.33
C THR A 15 18.52 1.89 10.51
N SER A 16 18.49 2.48 11.70
CA SER A 16 17.77 3.70 12.09
C SER A 16 16.23 3.60 12.12
N ILE A 17 15.72 3.46 13.35
CA ILE A 17 14.39 3.91 13.75
C ILE A 17 14.30 5.41 13.41
N GLN A 18 13.73 5.80 12.27
CA GLN A 18 13.14 7.14 12.18
C GLN A 18 12.05 7.18 13.27
N PRO A 19 12.18 8.02 14.32
CA PRO A 19 11.20 8.03 15.40
C PRO A 19 9.84 8.55 14.89
N SER A 20 9.87 9.59 14.05
CA SER A 20 8.75 10.05 13.26
C SER A 20 8.60 9.16 12.03
N GLY A 21 7.59 8.29 11.98
CA GLY A 21 7.26 7.63 10.71
C GLY A 21 6.65 8.64 9.74
N THR A 22 6.57 8.28 8.46
CA THR A 22 5.98 9.14 7.44
C THR A 22 4.45 9.13 7.60
N PRO A 23 3.77 10.29 7.75
CA PRO A 23 2.32 10.34 7.80
C PRO A 23 1.71 9.79 6.51
N ALA A 24 0.75 8.88 6.64
CA ALA A 24 0.07 8.22 5.54
C ALA A 24 -1.42 8.07 5.82
N ILE A 25 -2.20 7.89 4.76
CA ILE A 25 -3.60 7.48 4.80
C ILE A 25 -3.65 6.03 4.30
N LEU A 26 -4.17 5.11 5.11
CA LEU A 26 -4.41 3.75 4.66
C LEU A 26 -5.79 3.64 4.05
N THR A 27 -5.84 3.11 2.85
CA THR A 27 -7.03 2.60 2.20
C THR A 27 -7.00 1.08 2.19
N VAL A 28 -8.15 0.47 1.96
CA VAL A 28 -8.24 -0.98 1.84
C VAL A 28 -8.56 -1.34 0.39
N ASN A 29 -7.75 -2.25 -0.16
CA ASN A 29 -7.91 -2.84 -1.47
C ASN A 29 -7.91 -4.38 -1.41
N ASP A 30 -8.57 -4.98 -2.39
CA ASP A 30 -8.49 -6.42 -2.62
C ASP A 30 -7.38 -6.69 -3.63
N PHE A 31 -6.40 -7.49 -3.21
CA PHE A 31 -5.28 -7.93 -4.06
C PHE A 31 -5.52 -9.36 -4.57
N GLY A 32 -6.68 -9.95 -4.29
CA GLY A 32 -7.09 -11.24 -4.84
C GLY A 32 -7.53 -11.16 -6.30
N PRO A 33 -7.79 -12.31 -6.94
CA PRO A 33 -8.29 -12.34 -8.30
C PRO A 33 -9.72 -11.79 -8.38
N GLY A 34 -9.92 -10.79 -9.25
CA GLY A 34 -11.23 -10.23 -9.59
C GLY A 34 -11.69 -9.06 -8.71
N ARG A 35 -12.28 -8.04 -9.36
CA ARG A 35 -12.85 -6.77 -8.85
C ARG A 35 -11.92 -5.88 -8.00
N ASP A 36 -11.99 -4.58 -8.30
CA ASP A 36 -11.22 -3.42 -7.80
C ASP A 36 -9.70 -3.36 -8.13
N GLY A 37 -8.99 -4.47 -8.28
CA GLY A 37 -7.57 -4.50 -8.72
C GLY A 37 -7.33 -5.51 -9.83
N GLY A 38 -7.86 -5.25 -11.03
CA GLY A 38 -8.03 -6.25 -12.10
C GLY A 38 -6.79 -7.07 -12.45
N ASP A 39 -5.60 -6.48 -12.31
CA ASP A 39 -4.35 -7.08 -12.72
C ASP A 39 -3.53 -7.62 -11.53
N PRO A 40 -2.69 -8.64 -11.78
CA PRO A 40 -1.70 -9.06 -10.80
C PRO A 40 -0.76 -7.90 -10.40
N SER A 41 -0.27 -7.91 -9.16
CA SER A 41 0.53 -6.79 -8.64
C SER A 41 1.87 -6.63 -9.36
N GLU A 42 2.30 -5.39 -9.60
CA GLU A 42 3.41 -5.06 -10.49
C GLU A 42 4.75 -5.67 -10.04
N CYS A 43 5.00 -5.79 -8.73
CA CYS A 43 6.29 -6.26 -8.23
C CYS A 43 6.63 -7.71 -8.61
N ASP A 44 5.63 -8.59 -8.72
CA ASP A 44 5.87 -10.02 -8.94
C ASP A 44 4.90 -10.70 -9.91
N GLY A 45 3.92 -9.95 -10.46
CA GLY A 45 2.96 -10.45 -11.43
C GLY A 45 1.96 -11.46 -10.85
N ASN A 46 1.72 -11.44 -9.54
CA ASN A 46 0.78 -12.34 -8.88
C ASN A 46 -0.37 -11.61 -8.17
N TYR A 47 -1.47 -12.34 -7.99
CA TYR A 47 -2.50 -11.97 -7.02
C TYR A 47 -2.07 -12.34 -5.61
N HIS A 48 -2.44 -11.52 -4.64
CA HIS A 48 -2.23 -11.72 -3.21
C HIS A 48 -3.56 -11.82 -2.45
N PRO A 49 -4.32 -12.92 -2.61
CA PRO A 49 -5.58 -13.09 -1.88
C PRO A 49 -5.35 -13.05 -0.36
N LEU A 50 -6.40 -12.69 0.37
CA LEU A 50 -6.44 -12.88 1.81
C LEU A 50 -6.06 -14.34 2.16
N PRO A 51 -5.31 -14.59 3.24
CA PRO A 51 -4.99 -13.68 4.34
C PRO A 51 -3.66 -12.91 4.20
N GLN A 52 -3.08 -12.77 3.00
CA GLN A 52 -1.77 -12.12 2.84
C GLN A 52 -1.77 -10.65 3.30
N ARG A 53 -0.70 -10.23 3.98
CA ARG A 53 -0.48 -8.85 4.42
C ARG A 53 0.39 -8.12 3.41
N VAL A 54 -0.26 -7.42 2.49
CA VAL A 54 0.40 -6.74 1.38
C VAL A 54 -0.08 -5.30 1.25
N VAL A 55 0.74 -4.47 0.61
CA VAL A 55 0.41 -3.07 0.32
C VAL A 55 0.86 -2.64 -1.06
N ALA A 56 0.11 -1.70 -1.63
CA ALA A 56 0.53 -0.81 -2.70
C ALA A 56 1.01 0.53 -2.12
N LEU A 57 2.07 1.10 -2.69
CA LEU A 57 2.59 2.40 -2.27
C LEU A 57 2.38 3.44 -3.36
N SER A 58 2.09 4.68 -2.97
CA SER A 58 2.07 5.79 -3.91
C SER A 58 3.39 5.91 -4.68
N THR A 59 3.33 6.34 -5.95
CA THR A 59 4.47 6.43 -6.89
C THR A 59 5.79 6.90 -6.27
N GLY A 60 5.76 8.01 -5.52
CA GLY A 60 6.97 8.56 -4.89
C GLY A 60 7.59 7.65 -3.82
N TRP A 61 6.78 6.86 -3.11
CA TRP A 61 7.25 5.89 -2.13
C TRP A 61 7.61 4.56 -2.75
N TYR A 62 6.88 4.13 -3.78
CA TYR A 62 7.17 2.94 -4.56
C TYR A 62 8.56 3.03 -5.22
N ASN A 63 8.90 4.22 -5.73
CA ASN A 63 10.22 4.57 -6.26
C ASN A 63 10.69 3.56 -7.33
N GLY A 64 9.88 3.40 -8.38
CA GLY A 64 10.15 2.54 -9.54
C GLY A 64 10.43 1.08 -9.16
N GLY A 65 9.64 0.51 -8.24
CA GLY A 65 9.79 -0.88 -7.79
C GLY A 65 10.98 -1.14 -6.86
N SER A 66 11.82 -0.15 -6.54
CA SER A 66 12.95 -0.33 -5.61
C SER A 66 12.52 -0.78 -4.20
N ARG A 67 11.23 -0.68 -3.88
CA ARG A 67 10.61 -1.13 -2.63
C ARG A 67 9.93 -2.48 -2.71
N CYS A 68 9.79 -3.07 -3.89
CA CYS A 68 9.20 -4.39 -4.08
C CYS A 68 9.81 -5.44 -3.15
N GLY A 69 8.94 -6.25 -2.55
CA GLY A 69 9.32 -7.33 -1.64
C GLY A 69 9.83 -6.86 -0.26
N LYS A 70 10.03 -5.56 -0.04
CA LYS A 70 10.45 -5.02 1.26
C LYS A 70 9.26 -4.93 2.21
N MET A 71 9.55 -5.06 3.49
CA MET A 71 8.53 -4.97 4.54
C MET A 71 8.40 -3.53 5.05
N VAL A 72 7.15 -3.11 5.27
CA VAL A 72 6.79 -1.87 5.93
C VAL A 72 6.04 -2.16 7.22
N ARG A 73 6.33 -1.38 8.26
CA ARG A 73 5.55 -1.31 9.49
C ARG A 73 4.60 -0.12 9.40
N ILE A 74 3.31 -0.39 9.57
CA ILE A 74 2.25 0.60 9.62
C ILE A 74 1.81 0.72 11.07
N THR A 75 1.78 1.94 11.60
CA THR A 75 1.38 2.24 12.98
C THR A 75 0.19 3.18 12.98
N ALA A 76 -0.93 2.72 13.54
CA ALA A 76 -2.14 3.52 13.69
C ALA A 76 -1.99 4.54 14.82
N ARG A 77 -2.85 5.56 14.82
CA ARG A 77 -2.91 6.57 15.91
C ARG A 77 -3.15 5.96 17.29
N ASN A 78 -3.81 4.80 17.36
CA ASN A 78 -4.03 4.06 18.61
C ASN A 78 -2.81 3.21 19.05
N GLY A 79 -1.68 3.30 18.34
CA GLY A 79 -0.46 2.57 18.65
C GLY A 79 -0.41 1.14 18.10
N ARG A 80 -1.51 0.61 17.54
CA ARG A 80 -1.51 -0.72 16.92
C ARG A 80 -0.62 -0.74 15.69
N THR A 81 0.06 -1.85 15.45
CA THR A 81 0.97 -1.99 14.33
C THR A 81 0.69 -3.24 13.51
N ALA A 82 0.92 -3.13 12.20
CA ALA A 82 0.96 -4.24 11.27
C ALA A 82 2.23 -4.16 10.44
N VAL A 83 2.71 -5.31 9.99
CA VAL A 83 3.81 -5.41 9.03
C VAL A 83 3.24 -6.00 7.74
N ALA A 84 3.58 -5.42 6.60
CA ALA A 84 3.09 -5.82 5.29
C ALA A 84 4.21 -5.78 4.24
N LYS A 85 4.12 -6.62 3.22
CA LYS A 85 5.04 -6.66 2.07
C LYS A 85 4.57 -5.68 1.00
N VAL A 86 5.47 -4.89 0.44
CA VAL A 86 5.16 -4.07 -0.74
C VAL A 86 5.07 -4.98 -1.97
N VAL A 87 3.94 -4.93 -2.65
CA VAL A 87 3.67 -5.75 -3.86
C VAL A 87 3.28 -4.92 -5.07
N ASP A 88 2.86 -3.67 -4.89
CA ASP A 88 2.28 -2.91 -5.98
C ASP A 88 2.57 -1.41 -5.90
N GLU A 89 2.33 -0.74 -7.02
CA GLU A 89 2.21 0.71 -7.08
C GLU A 89 0.74 1.14 -6.97
N CYS A 90 0.52 2.26 -6.28
CA CYS A 90 -0.69 3.06 -6.39
C CYS A 90 -0.33 4.30 -7.21
N ASP A 91 -0.70 4.32 -8.50
CA ASP A 91 -0.28 5.43 -9.38
C ASP A 91 -0.91 6.75 -8.89
N SER A 92 -0.04 7.68 -8.54
CA SER A 92 -0.39 9.01 -8.05
C SER A 92 -0.12 10.12 -9.07
N THR A 93 0.23 9.74 -10.29
CA THR A 93 0.63 10.60 -11.41
C THR A 93 -0.30 10.46 -12.62
N GLN A 94 -0.75 9.24 -12.93
CA GLN A 94 -1.64 8.92 -14.04
C GLN A 94 -2.91 8.23 -13.55
N GLY A 95 -3.92 8.24 -14.42
CA GLY A 95 -5.29 7.82 -14.11
C GLY A 95 -6.29 8.51 -15.05
N CYS A 96 -7.57 8.21 -14.87
CA CYS A 96 -8.66 8.61 -15.77
C CYS A 96 -8.49 8.09 -17.22
N ASP A 97 -7.83 6.95 -17.36
CA ASP A 97 -7.60 6.25 -18.62
C ASP A 97 -8.00 4.77 -18.49
N GLN A 98 -8.00 4.04 -19.59
CA GLN A 98 -8.44 2.65 -19.61
C GLN A 98 -7.55 1.72 -18.77
N ASP A 99 -6.24 1.98 -18.75
CA ASP A 99 -5.26 1.16 -18.05
C ASP A 99 -5.47 1.25 -16.52
N HIS A 100 -5.91 2.41 -16.02
CA HIS A 100 -6.29 2.60 -14.61
C HIS A 100 -7.80 2.40 -14.36
N ALA A 101 -8.50 1.67 -15.22
CA ALA A 101 -9.95 1.42 -15.14
C ALA A 101 -10.80 2.72 -15.00
N ASN A 102 -10.33 3.81 -15.60
CA ASN A 102 -10.87 5.17 -15.52
C ASN A 102 -10.92 5.75 -14.10
N GLN A 103 -10.18 5.18 -13.15
CA GLN A 103 -10.05 5.71 -11.80
C GLN A 103 -9.07 6.89 -11.80
N SER A 104 -9.36 7.92 -11.00
CA SER A 104 -8.43 9.04 -10.83
C SER A 104 -7.15 8.58 -10.10
N PRO A 105 -6.01 9.26 -10.34
CA PRO A 105 -4.77 8.97 -9.63
C PRO A 105 -4.99 8.98 -8.11
N CYS A 106 -4.32 8.08 -7.40
CA CYS A 106 -4.40 8.06 -5.96
C CYS A 106 -3.59 9.22 -5.33
N LYS A 107 -3.87 9.54 -4.06
CA LYS A 107 -3.15 10.62 -3.39
C LYS A 107 -1.73 10.18 -3.04
N THR A 108 -0.80 11.13 -3.07
CA THR A 108 0.63 10.90 -2.85
C THR A 108 1.00 10.34 -1.46
N ASN A 109 0.08 10.40 -0.49
CA ASN A 109 0.26 9.89 0.86
C ASN A 109 -0.59 8.63 1.15
N ILE A 110 -1.02 7.90 0.12
CA ILE A 110 -1.81 6.67 0.25
C ILE A 110 -0.91 5.45 0.39
N VAL A 111 -1.32 4.56 1.30
CA VAL A 111 -0.89 3.17 1.34
C VAL A 111 -2.14 2.34 1.13
N ASP A 112 -2.25 1.66 0.00
CA ASP A 112 -3.37 0.76 -0.20
C ASP A 112 -3.05 -0.59 0.39
N ALA A 113 -3.88 -1.11 1.28
CA ALA A 113 -3.52 -2.25 2.10
C ALA A 113 -4.56 -3.36 2.01
N SER A 114 -4.12 -4.61 2.09
CA SER A 114 -5.07 -5.71 2.24
C SER A 114 -5.80 -5.61 3.58
N GLU A 115 -7.02 -6.14 3.67
CA GLU A 115 -7.84 -6.07 4.89
C GLU A 115 -7.10 -6.62 6.13
N ASN A 116 -6.19 -7.59 5.95
CA ASN A 116 -5.39 -8.16 7.04
C ASN A 116 -4.26 -7.27 7.58
N VAL A 117 -4.00 -6.14 6.94
CA VAL A 117 -3.10 -5.07 7.40
C VAL A 117 -3.87 -4.00 8.17
N ARG A 118 -5.20 -3.94 8.02
CA ARG A 118 -6.05 -2.92 8.64
C ARG A 118 -5.89 -2.93 10.16
N VAL A 119 -5.15 -1.95 10.66
CA VAL A 119 -5.03 -1.63 12.08
C VAL A 119 -6.03 -0.54 12.39
N ALA A 120 -7.25 -0.94 12.79
CA ALA A 120 -8.29 -0.05 13.30
C ALA A 120 -7.98 0.41 14.71
#